data_AF-A0A7Y4RAE6-F1
#
_entry.id   AF-A0A7Y4RAE6-F1
#
_cell.length_a   1.000
_cell.length_b   1.000
_cell.length_c   1.000
_cell.angle_alpha   90.00
_cell.angle_beta   90.00
_cell.angle_gamma   90.00
#
_symmetry.space_group_name_H-M   'P 1'
#
loop_
_entity.id
_entity.type
_entity.pdbx_description
1 polymer ?
#
loop_
_entity_poly.entity_id
_entity_poly.type
_entity_poly.pdbx_seq_one_letter_code
_entity_poly.pdbx_strand_id
1 'polypeptide(L)'
;MALTIALVAAFTGRAALADAPQTINHQGVVKVDGVPFDGAGQFKFAVVDAAGVNLWTNDNSNLVLNGVPNAHEDVTVNAGVYSVLLGGTGPAYTMTALAPSVFNAGDTKLRIWFNDGVNGFQQLTPDHALAASPYSHQAAFQPPIGSIIAWHKNLPGVPALPDGWIECTNPSGTATINASGSPLNGQLIPPLNDTPPVGYTGGGRFLRGGMGSGNLQDATFVYDGNSGAGQQYRTSHANNWAFEHDGIRTFDVNQNNGSPACWCANTPVESAIFAYVRPTNMSVVWIMRVK
;
A
#
# COMPACT_ATOMS: atom_id res chain seq x y z
N MET A 1 -9.87 30.62 49.03
CA MET A 1 -9.52 30.47 47.59
C MET A 1 -8.63 29.25 47.48
N ALA A 2 -9.17 28.11 47.06
CA ALA A 2 -8.39 26.92 46.74
C ALA A 2 -8.42 26.74 45.22
N LEU A 3 -7.25 26.82 44.59
CA LEU A 3 -7.05 26.72 43.15
C LEU A 3 -6.82 25.25 42.81
N THR A 4 -7.80 24.59 42.19
CA THR A 4 -7.68 23.19 41.75
C THR A 4 -7.12 23.18 40.33
N ILE A 5 -5.91 22.64 40.16
CA ILE A 5 -5.26 22.45 38.85
C ILE A 5 -5.71 21.11 38.28
N ALA A 6 -6.38 21.11 37.14
CA ALA A 6 -6.74 19.90 36.41
C ALA A 6 -5.54 19.43 35.55
N LEU A 7 -5.02 18.24 35.85
CA LEU A 7 -4.00 17.58 35.05
C LEU A 7 -4.66 16.92 33.83
N VAL A 8 -4.42 17.46 32.63
CA VAL A 8 -4.81 16.81 31.38
C VAL A 8 -3.75 15.77 31.02
N ALA A 9 -4.09 14.48 31.19
CA ALA A 9 -3.25 13.39 30.73
C ALA A 9 -3.35 13.25 29.20
N ALA A 10 -2.28 13.61 28.49
CA ALA A 10 -2.17 13.37 27.05
C ALA A 10 -1.96 11.86 26.81
N PHE A 11 -3.03 11.16 26.41
CA PHE A 11 -2.93 9.80 25.88
C PHE A 11 -2.22 9.84 24.53
N THR A 12 -0.90 9.57 24.53
CA THR A 12 -0.15 9.25 23.30
C THR A 12 -0.39 7.78 22.96
N GLY A 13 -1.58 7.49 22.43
CA GLY A 13 -1.88 6.19 21.87
C GLY A 13 -1.05 5.96 20.61
N ARG A 14 0.07 5.24 20.73
CA ARG A 14 0.69 4.58 19.57
C ARG A 14 -0.30 3.53 19.07
N ALA A 15 -0.98 3.82 17.97
CA ALA A 15 -1.64 2.77 17.21
C ALA A 15 -0.53 1.87 16.64
N ALA A 16 -0.38 0.68 17.22
CA ALA A 16 0.37 -0.38 16.56
C ALA A 16 -0.36 -0.67 15.24
N LEU A 17 0.35 -0.58 14.12
CA LEU A 17 -0.07 -1.25 12.89
C LEU A 17 -0.25 -2.72 13.28
N ALA A 18 -1.49 -3.19 13.34
CA ALA A 18 -1.75 -4.59 13.56
C ALA A 18 -1.33 -5.31 12.27
N ASP A 19 -0.07 -5.72 12.23
CA ASP A 19 0.36 -6.81 11.37
C ASP A 19 -0.57 -7.97 11.74
N ALA A 20 -1.45 -8.38 10.82
CA ALA A 20 -2.45 -9.39 11.13
C ALA A 20 -1.72 -10.61 11.71
N PRO A 21 -2.05 -11.07 12.94
CA PRO A 21 -1.31 -12.17 13.57
C PRO A 21 -1.21 -13.34 12.59
N GLN A 22 0.00 -13.63 12.14
CA GLN A 22 0.21 -14.76 11.28
C GLN A 22 0.31 -15.98 12.17
N THR A 23 -0.45 -17.00 11.83
CA THR A 23 -0.40 -18.27 12.51
C THR A 23 0.08 -19.34 11.55
N ILE A 24 0.98 -20.21 12.01
CA ILE A 24 1.58 -21.25 11.18
C ILE A 24 1.26 -22.60 11.80
N ASN A 25 0.57 -23.46 11.04
CA ASN A 25 0.39 -24.84 11.44
C ASN A 25 1.73 -25.59 11.34
N HIS A 26 2.13 -26.23 12.44
CA HIS A 26 3.30 -27.07 12.52
C HIS A 26 2.92 -28.43 13.13
N GLN A 27 3.39 -29.50 12.49
CA GLN A 27 3.20 -30.87 12.96
C GLN A 27 4.57 -31.54 13.12
N GLY A 28 4.71 -32.34 14.17
CA GLY A 28 5.93 -33.08 14.43
C GLY A 28 5.67 -34.40 15.13
N VAL A 29 6.75 -35.16 15.32
CA VAL A 29 6.76 -36.41 16.08
C VAL A 29 7.78 -36.29 17.20
N VAL A 30 7.39 -36.73 18.39
CA VAL A 30 8.25 -36.81 19.57
C VAL A 30 8.26 -38.23 20.13
N LYS A 31 9.45 -38.65 20.55
CA LYS A 31 9.70 -39.94 21.17
C LYS A 31 10.56 -39.73 22.42
N VAL A 32 10.27 -40.49 23.47
CA VAL A 32 11.09 -40.58 24.69
C VAL A 32 11.68 -41.98 24.73
N ASP A 33 13.02 -42.08 24.82
CA ASP A 33 13.75 -43.36 24.76
C ASP A 33 13.37 -44.26 23.57
N GLY A 34 13.08 -43.63 22.42
CA GLY A 34 12.68 -44.32 21.19
C GLY A 34 11.20 -44.76 21.13
N VAL A 35 10.44 -44.56 22.20
CA VAL A 35 9.00 -44.86 22.27
C VAL A 35 8.19 -43.59 21.96
N PRO A 36 7.15 -43.65 21.10
CA PRO A 36 6.27 -42.51 20.88
C PRO A 36 5.64 -42.02 22.18
N PHE A 37 5.79 -40.72 22.47
CA PHE A 37 5.23 -40.12 23.68
C PHE A 37 3.71 -39.92 23.52
N ASP A 38 2.94 -40.19 24.56
CA ASP A 38 1.48 -40.03 24.56
C ASP A 38 1.04 -39.29 25.82
N GLY A 39 0.34 -38.18 25.67
CA GLY A 39 -0.07 -37.32 26.78
C GLY A 39 0.18 -35.83 26.54
N ALA A 40 0.11 -35.03 27.62
CA ALA A 40 0.42 -33.60 27.57
C ALA A 40 1.94 -33.40 27.59
N GLY A 41 2.49 -32.87 26.49
CA GLY A 41 3.89 -32.51 26.37
C GLY A 41 4.10 -31.02 26.58
N GLN A 42 5.21 -30.65 27.23
CA GLN A 42 5.59 -29.25 27.39
C GLN A 42 6.54 -28.85 26.28
N PHE A 43 6.18 -27.83 25.52
CA PHE A 43 6.96 -27.37 24.38
C PHE A 43 7.39 -25.91 24.54
N LYS A 44 8.57 -25.61 24.01
CA LYS A 44 9.04 -24.24 23.80
C LYS A 44 9.41 -24.09 22.35
N PHE A 45 9.12 -22.93 21.77
CA PHE A 45 9.30 -22.68 20.35
C PHE A 45 10.07 -21.38 20.12
N ALA A 46 11.00 -21.41 19.18
CA ALA A 46 11.67 -20.23 18.68
C ALA A 46 11.79 -20.28 17.16
N VAL A 47 11.67 -19.13 16.51
CA VAL A 47 12.13 -18.95 15.14
C VAL A 47 13.50 -18.31 15.23
N VAL A 48 14.49 -18.96 14.62
CA VAL A 48 15.89 -18.54 14.66
C VAL A 48 16.40 -18.20 13.26
N ASP A 49 17.39 -17.32 13.20
CA ASP A 49 18.13 -17.04 11.96
C ASP A 49 19.19 -18.14 11.65
N ALA A 50 19.94 -17.95 10.56
CA ALA A 50 21.01 -18.85 10.16
C ALA A 50 22.12 -19.02 11.21
N ALA A 51 22.32 -18.03 12.08
CA ALA A 51 23.30 -18.06 13.18
C ALA A 51 22.71 -18.69 14.46
N GLY A 52 21.42 -19.03 14.48
CA GLY A 52 20.73 -19.59 15.63
C GLY A 52 20.26 -18.55 16.66
N VAL A 53 20.19 -17.28 16.27
CA VAL A 53 19.70 -16.18 17.09
C VAL A 53 18.17 -16.13 17.01
N ASN A 54 17.51 -15.97 18.16
CA ASN A 54 16.05 -15.90 18.25
C ASN A 54 15.51 -14.61 17.61
N LEU A 55 14.73 -14.78 16.55
CA LEU A 55 13.93 -13.72 15.91
C LEU A 55 12.52 -13.63 16.51
N TRP A 56 12.02 -14.76 17.02
CA TRP A 56 10.76 -14.89 17.75
C TRP A 56 10.83 -16.05 18.74
N THR A 57 10.08 -15.95 19.84
CA THR A 57 9.89 -17.00 20.84
C THR A 57 8.43 -17.05 21.29
N ASN A 58 7.94 -18.21 21.73
CA ASN A 58 6.53 -18.39 22.13
C ASN A 58 6.08 -17.41 23.23
N ASP A 59 7.00 -16.95 24.08
CA ASP A 59 6.72 -16.07 25.22
C ASP A 59 7.40 -14.69 25.13
N ASN A 60 7.97 -14.35 23.97
CA ASN A 60 8.70 -13.10 23.72
C ASN A 60 9.99 -12.91 24.57
N SER A 61 10.48 -13.96 25.23
CA SER A 61 11.73 -13.93 25.99
C SER A 61 12.95 -14.28 25.12
N ASN A 62 14.15 -13.92 25.60
CA ASN A 62 15.44 -14.29 25.00
C ASN A 62 15.56 -13.98 23.49
N LEU A 63 14.91 -12.90 23.04
CA LEU A 63 15.04 -12.37 21.69
C LEU A 63 16.45 -11.82 21.43
N VAL A 64 16.91 -11.90 20.19
CA VAL A 64 18.24 -11.41 19.75
C VAL A 64 19.40 -12.10 20.50
N LEU A 65 19.11 -13.25 21.12
CA LEU A 65 20.07 -14.12 21.78
C LEU A 65 19.91 -15.55 21.25
N ASN A 66 20.93 -16.37 21.42
CA ASN A 66 20.79 -17.81 21.28
C ASN A 66 20.42 -18.37 22.66
N GLY A 67 19.15 -18.68 22.88
CA GLY A 67 18.64 -19.08 24.19
C GLY A 67 17.28 -19.77 24.14
N VAL A 68 16.90 -20.40 25.24
CA VAL A 68 15.63 -21.12 25.38
C VAL A 68 14.55 -20.16 25.90
N PRO A 69 13.31 -20.17 25.37
CA PRO A 69 12.19 -19.42 25.95
C PRO A 69 12.01 -19.69 27.46
N ASN A 70 11.50 -18.74 28.23
CA ASN A 70 11.32 -18.90 29.68
C ASN A 70 10.08 -19.76 29.99
N ALA A 71 8.94 -19.43 29.40
CA ALA A 71 7.68 -20.15 29.53
C ALA A 71 7.52 -21.24 28.47
N HIS A 72 6.75 -22.27 28.81
CA HIS A 72 6.39 -23.38 27.93
C HIS A 72 4.89 -23.36 27.65
N GLU A 73 4.52 -24.05 26.58
CA GLU A 73 3.15 -24.32 26.19
C GLU A 73 2.83 -25.81 26.35
N ASP A 74 1.65 -26.12 26.86
CA ASP A 74 1.16 -27.49 26.92
C ASP A 74 0.49 -27.86 25.59
N VAL A 75 1.00 -28.91 24.96
CA VAL A 75 0.48 -29.44 23.70
C VAL A 75 0.16 -30.92 23.85
N THR A 76 -1.06 -31.31 23.49
CA THR A 76 -1.45 -32.73 23.47
C THR A 76 -0.69 -33.46 22.38
N VAL A 77 0.00 -34.53 22.77
CA VAL A 77 0.68 -35.46 21.88
C VAL A 77 -0.10 -36.77 21.87
N ASN A 78 -0.41 -37.28 20.68
CA ASN A 78 -1.09 -38.55 20.50
C ASN A 78 -0.19 -39.51 19.73
N ALA A 79 0.19 -40.63 20.34
CA ALA A 79 1.06 -41.65 19.74
C ALA A 79 2.33 -41.04 19.10
N GLY A 80 2.95 -40.09 19.80
CA GLY A 80 4.13 -39.33 19.39
C GLY A 80 3.84 -38.15 18.48
N VAL A 81 2.65 -38.02 17.89
CA VAL A 81 2.32 -36.94 16.94
C VAL A 81 1.73 -35.75 17.68
N TYR A 82 2.22 -34.55 17.38
CA TYR A 82 1.63 -33.30 17.86
C TYR A 82 1.37 -32.34 16.71
N SER A 83 0.38 -31.45 16.89
CA SER A 83 0.09 -30.34 15.99
C SER A 83 -0.10 -29.07 16.80
N VAL A 84 0.49 -27.97 16.34
CA VAL A 84 0.50 -26.69 17.03
C VAL A 84 0.36 -25.55 16.02
N LEU A 85 -0.37 -24.51 16.43
CA LEU A 85 -0.52 -23.27 15.70
C LEU A 85 0.48 -22.25 16.27
N LEU A 86 1.63 -22.11 15.61
CA LEU A 86 2.67 -21.17 16.03
C LEU A 86 2.16 -19.73 15.94
N GLY A 87 2.44 -18.93 16.97
CA GLY A 87 2.00 -17.53 17.03
C GLY A 87 0.51 -17.33 17.30
N GLY A 88 -0.20 -18.39 17.65
CA GLY A 88 -1.65 -18.38 17.89
C GLY A 88 -2.05 -18.94 19.26
N THR A 89 -3.34 -19.19 19.38
CA THR A 89 -3.95 -19.82 20.56
C THR A 89 -4.48 -21.20 20.19
N GLY A 90 -4.32 -22.15 21.11
CA GLY A 90 -4.90 -23.48 21.02
C GLY A 90 -5.70 -23.81 22.27
N PRO A 91 -6.18 -25.07 22.39
CA PRO A 91 -6.99 -25.49 23.54
C PRO A 91 -6.28 -25.35 24.90
N ALA A 92 -4.95 -25.45 24.92
CA ALA A 92 -4.15 -25.49 26.15
C ALA A 92 -2.91 -24.56 26.10
N TYR A 93 -2.81 -23.69 25.10
CA TYR A 93 -1.66 -22.81 24.92
C TYR A 93 -2.03 -21.45 24.34
N THR A 94 -1.22 -20.44 24.62
CA THR A 94 -1.36 -19.09 24.05
C THR A 94 0.02 -18.50 23.83
N MET A 95 0.37 -18.32 22.56
CA MET A 95 1.68 -17.82 22.18
C MET A 95 1.66 -16.33 21.86
N THR A 96 2.83 -15.71 21.96
CA THR A 96 3.11 -14.38 21.42
C THR A 96 2.85 -14.39 19.91
N ALA A 97 2.13 -13.39 19.42
CA ALA A 97 1.84 -13.26 17.99
C ALA A 97 3.12 -13.30 17.14
N LEU A 98 3.07 -14.09 16.07
CA LEU A 98 4.19 -14.22 15.15
C LEU A 98 4.04 -13.18 14.03
N ALA A 99 4.89 -12.16 14.06
CA ALA A 99 4.87 -11.09 13.06
C ALA A 99 5.53 -11.54 11.74
N PRO A 100 4.97 -11.20 10.57
CA PRO A 100 5.59 -11.39 9.26
C PRO A 100 7.06 -10.96 9.17
N SER A 101 7.43 -9.89 9.87
CA SER A 101 8.81 -9.35 9.86
C SER A 101 9.87 -10.34 10.32
N VAL A 102 9.51 -11.37 11.10
CA VAL A 102 10.38 -12.46 11.54
C VAL A 102 10.98 -13.22 10.35
N PHE A 103 10.26 -13.29 9.23
CA PHE A 103 10.68 -14.05 8.04
C PHE A 103 11.55 -13.27 7.07
N ASN A 104 11.82 -11.98 7.33
CA ASN A 104 12.63 -11.14 6.45
C ASN A 104 14.11 -11.58 6.37
N ALA A 105 14.58 -12.40 7.33
CA ALA A 105 15.95 -12.90 7.37
C ALA A 105 16.26 -14.00 6.33
N GLY A 106 15.26 -14.53 5.61
CA GLY A 106 15.41 -15.44 4.48
C GLY A 106 15.75 -16.90 4.80
N ASP A 107 16.68 -17.15 5.74
CA ASP A 107 17.03 -18.51 6.23
C ASP A 107 16.60 -18.66 7.69
N THR A 108 15.29 -18.77 7.90
CA THR A 108 14.70 -18.95 9.23
C THR A 108 14.36 -20.41 9.50
N LYS A 109 14.63 -20.86 10.73
CA LYS A 109 14.40 -22.23 11.17
C LYS A 109 13.56 -22.24 12.43
N LEU A 110 12.72 -23.26 12.57
CA LEU A 110 11.99 -23.54 13.80
C LEU A 110 12.85 -24.40 14.72
N ARG A 111 13.13 -23.87 15.90
CA ARG A 111 13.79 -24.57 16.99
C ARG A 111 12.76 -24.92 18.06
N ILE A 112 12.81 -26.16 18.55
CA ILE A 112 11.83 -26.72 19.47
C ILE A 112 12.55 -27.36 20.65
N TRP A 113 12.06 -27.10 21.85
CA TRP A 113 12.42 -27.85 23.05
C TRP A 113 11.21 -28.59 23.57
N PHE A 114 11.41 -29.83 24.01
CA PHE A 114 10.38 -30.71 24.52
C PHE A 114 10.73 -31.20 25.92
N ASN A 115 9.72 -31.30 26.78
CA ASN A 115 9.79 -31.97 28.07
C ASN A 115 8.53 -32.84 28.24
N ASP A 116 8.74 -34.08 28.66
CA ASP A 116 7.69 -35.06 28.96
C ASP A 116 7.11 -34.92 30.38
N GLY A 117 7.60 -33.94 31.15
CA GLY A 117 7.23 -33.69 32.54
C GLY A 117 8.15 -34.36 33.55
N VAL A 118 9.12 -35.16 33.10
CA VAL A 118 10.04 -35.93 33.96
C VAL A 118 11.50 -35.65 33.63
N ASN A 119 11.87 -35.65 32.36
CA ASN A 119 13.26 -35.61 31.88
C ASN A 119 13.81 -34.20 31.62
N GLY A 120 13.00 -33.16 31.87
CA GLY A 120 13.35 -31.78 31.65
C GLY A 120 13.35 -31.38 30.17
N PHE A 121 13.64 -30.10 29.88
CA PHE A 121 13.63 -29.60 28.51
C PHE A 121 14.86 -30.05 27.72
N GLN A 122 14.62 -30.71 26.60
CA GLN A 122 15.62 -31.12 25.63
C GLN A 122 15.32 -30.51 24.27
N GLN A 123 16.35 -30.05 23.57
CA GLN A 123 16.20 -29.53 22.22
C GLN A 123 15.97 -30.69 21.24
N LEU A 124 14.93 -30.59 20.42
CA LEU A 124 14.72 -31.48 19.29
C LEU A 124 15.67 -31.02 18.17
N THR A 125 16.65 -31.87 17.85
CA THR A 125 17.65 -31.59 16.80
C THR A 125 17.48 -32.55 15.62
N PRO A 126 17.71 -32.09 14.38
CA PRO A 126 18.10 -30.74 13.97
C PRO A 126 16.92 -29.74 13.95
N ASP A 127 17.23 -28.43 13.95
CA ASP A 127 16.21 -27.39 13.75
C ASP A 127 15.52 -27.57 12.38
N HIS A 128 14.21 -27.35 12.33
CA HIS A 128 13.41 -27.61 11.13
C HIS A 128 13.35 -26.37 10.25
N ALA A 129 13.73 -26.51 8.97
CA ALA A 129 13.53 -25.45 8.00
C ALA A 129 12.03 -25.19 7.82
N LEU A 130 11.62 -23.93 7.93
CA LEU A 130 10.25 -23.53 7.64
C LEU A 130 10.07 -23.39 6.12
N ALA A 131 9.83 -24.51 5.42
CA ALA A 131 9.71 -24.53 3.97
C ALA A 131 8.37 -23.93 3.49
N ALA A 132 8.47 -22.88 2.66
CA ALA A 132 7.48 -22.27 1.74
C ALA A 132 6.08 -21.84 2.25
N SER A 133 5.44 -22.49 3.23
CA SER A 133 4.12 -22.09 3.74
C SER A 133 4.07 -20.78 4.55
N PRO A 134 5.14 -20.33 5.25
CA PRO A 134 5.18 -18.98 5.83
C PRO A 134 5.40 -17.90 4.76
N TYR A 135 6.15 -18.22 3.70
CA TYR A 135 6.50 -17.29 2.63
C TYR A 135 5.34 -17.07 1.64
N SER A 136 4.37 -18.00 1.55
CA SER A 136 3.15 -17.80 0.75
C SER A 136 2.16 -16.82 1.37
N HIS A 137 2.24 -16.55 2.68
CA HIS A 137 1.50 -15.46 3.32
C HIS A 137 2.18 -14.09 3.18
N GLN A 138 3.43 -14.07 2.71
CA GLN A 138 4.16 -12.84 2.39
C GLN A 138 3.88 -12.29 0.99
N ALA A 139 2.89 -12.81 0.26
CA ALA A 139 2.39 -12.16 -0.94
C ALA A 139 1.54 -10.92 -0.58
N ALA A 140 2.03 -10.04 0.30
CA ALA A 140 1.69 -8.64 0.20
C ALA A 140 2.22 -8.21 -1.17
N PHE A 141 1.33 -7.85 -2.09
CA PHE A 141 1.73 -7.25 -3.35
C PHE A 141 2.53 -5.99 -3.02
N GLN A 142 3.85 -6.10 -3.11
CA GLN A 142 4.81 -5.04 -2.83
C GLN A 142 5.41 -4.62 -4.19
N PRO A 143 4.74 -3.72 -4.93
CA PRO A 143 5.19 -3.31 -6.25
C PRO A 143 6.56 -2.63 -6.13
N PRO A 144 7.45 -2.65 -7.14
CA PRO A 144 8.80 -2.07 -7.03
C PRO A 144 8.81 -0.63 -6.47
N ILE A 145 9.86 -0.23 -5.75
CA ILE A 145 10.02 1.16 -5.28
C ILE A 145 9.94 2.11 -6.49
N GLY A 146 9.18 3.21 -6.33
CA GLY A 146 8.84 4.15 -7.40
C GLY A 146 7.53 3.82 -8.13
N SER A 147 6.91 2.66 -7.86
CA SER A 147 5.59 2.34 -8.42
C SER A 147 4.52 3.27 -7.88
N ILE A 148 3.65 3.76 -8.77
CA ILE A 148 2.50 4.60 -8.44
C ILE A 148 1.24 3.76 -8.56
N ILE A 149 0.39 3.79 -7.54
CA ILE A 149 -0.89 3.08 -7.53
C ILE A 149 -2.04 4.00 -7.09
N ALA A 150 -3.24 3.64 -7.51
CA ALA A 150 -4.47 4.29 -7.09
C ALA A 150 -4.85 3.90 -5.65
N TRP A 151 -5.30 4.86 -4.85
CA TRP A 151 -5.72 4.63 -3.47
C TRP A 151 -7.01 5.38 -3.10
N HIS A 152 -7.94 4.66 -2.48
CA HIS A 152 -9.26 5.16 -2.04
C HIS A 152 -9.21 5.74 -0.62
N LYS A 153 -8.35 6.74 -0.39
CA LYS A 153 -8.09 7.35 0.93
C LYS A 153 -9.34 7.64 1.79
N ASN A 154 -10.42 8.10 1.17
CA ASN A 154 -11.62 8.57 1.86
C ASN A 154 -12.77 7.56 1.90
N LEU A 155 -12.58 6.34 1.39
CA LEU A 155 -13.61 5.30 1.44
C LEU A 155 -13.68 4.72 2.87
N PRO A 156 -14.87 4.62 3.50
CA PRO A 156 -15.00 4.07 4.84
C PRO A 156 -14.38 2.66 4.94
N GLY A 157 -13.57 2.44 5.98
CA GLY A 157 -12.87 1.17 6.22
C GLY A 157 -11.50 1.06 5.53
N VAL A 158 -11.11 2.00 4.66
CA VAL A 158 -9.73 2.05 4.15
C VAL A 158 -8.80 2.53 5.27
N PRO A 159 -7.74 1.77 5.61
CA PRO A 159 -6.81 2.15 6.68
C PRO A 159 -5.98 3.36 6.27
N ALA A 160 -5.26 3.96 7.23
CA ALA A 160 -4.27 5.00 6.91
C ALA A 160 -3.17 4.47 5.97
N LEU A 161 -2.51 5.40 5.27
CA LEU A 161 -1.42 5.06 4.35
C LEU A 161 -0.28 4.37 5.13
N PRO A 162 0.15 3.15 4.75
CA PRO A 162 1.21 2.42 5.46
C PRO A 162 2.59 3.07 5.33
N ASP A 163 3.48 2.74 6.26
CA ASP A 163 4.90 3.09 6.16
C ASP A 163 5.52 2.55 4.86
N GLY A 164 6.40 3.34 4.26
CA GLY A 164 7.00 3.03 2.95
C GLY A 164 6.17 3.47 1.76
N TRP A 165 5.04 4.14 1.99
CA TRP A 165 4.25 4.82 0.97
C TRP A 165 4.15 6.31 1.23
N ILE A 166 4.00 7.09 0.16
CA ILE A 166 3.73 8.52 0.24
C ILE A 166 2.61 8.90 -0.70
N GLU A 167 1.80 9.88 -0.29
CA GLU A 167 0.82 10.50 -1.17
C GLU A 167 1.54 11.44 -2.14
N CYS A 168 1.22 11.37 -3.43
CA CYS A 168 1.85 12.15 -4.48
C CYS A 168 1.32 13.59 -4.54
N THR A 169 1.46 14.31 -3.43
CA THR A 169 0.96 15.67 -3.20
C THR A 169 2.15 16.58 -2.88
N ASN A 170 2.36 17.60 -3.70
CA ASN A 170 3.47 18.55 -3.60
C ASN A 170 3.05 19.96 -4.07
N PRO A 171 2.07 20.59 -3.40
CA PRO A 171 1.50 21.87 -3.84
C PRO A 171 2.51 23.03 -3.83
N SER A 172 3.58 22.91 -3.03
CA SER A 172 4.67 23.90 -3.00
C SER A 172 5.71 23.70 -4.10
N GLY A 173 5.70 22.55 -4.78
CA GLY A 173 6.76 22.14 -5.71
C GLY A 173 8.12 21.85 -5.05
N THR A 174 8.20 21.90 -3.72
CA THR A 174 9.45 21.78 -2.95
C THR A 174 9.44 20.64 -1.93
N ALA A 175 8.31 19.96 -1.74
CA ALA A 175 8.23 18.84 -0.81
C ALA A 175 9.05 17.65 -1.32
N THR A 176 9.91 17.11 -0.45
CA THR A 176 10.78 15.98 -0.74
C THR A 176 10.39 14.76 0.09
N ILE A 177 10.72 13.57 -0.42
CA ILE A 177 10.57 12.31 0.28
C ILE A 177 11.55 12.28 1.46
N ASN A 178 11.02 12.22 2.69
CA ASN A 178 11.81 12.07 3.90
C ASN A 178 11.59 10.66 4.48
N ALA A 179 12.30 9.68 3.93
CA ALA A 179 12.19 8.28 4.30
C ALA A 179 13.59 7.68 4.46
N SER A 180 14.08 7.59 5.69
CA SER A 180 15.40 7.01 5.98
C SER A 180 15.49 5.55 5.50
N GLY A 181 16.56 5.26 4.75
CA GLY A 181 16.77 3.97 4.08
C GLY A 181 16.04 3.79 2.75
N SER A 182 15.26 4.77 2.28
CA SER A 182 14.71 4.77 0.93
C SER A 182 15.78 5.18 -0.10
N PRO A 183 15.88 4.52 -1.27
CA PRO A 183 16.70 5.03 -2.37
C PRO A 183 16.16 6.35 -2.97
N LEU A 184 14.92 6.73 -2.65
CA LEU A 184 14.28 7.97 -3.09
C LEU A 184 14.36 9.09 -2.06
N ASN A 185 15.05 8.89 -0.93
CA ASN A 185 15.16 9.91 0.11
C ASN A 185 15.79 11.20 -0.45
N GLY A 186 15.14 12.35 -0.20
CA GLY A 186 15.53 13.67 -0.70
C GLY A 186 15.02 14.00 -2.11
N GLN A 187 14.43 13.05 -2.84
CA GLN A 187 13.82 13.35 -4.15
C GLN A 187 12.52 14.14 -3.97
N LEU A 188 12.18 14.96 -4.97
CA LEU A 188 10.89 15.68 -4.99
C LEU A 188 9.73 14.70 -5.10
N ILE A 189 8.67 14.97 -4.34
CA ILE A 189 7.41 14.22 -4.44
C ILE A 189 6.74 14.58 -5.78
N PRO A 190 6.37 13.60 -6.62
CA PRO A 190 5.63 13.87 -7.85
C PRO A 190 4.26 14.53 -7.54
N PRO A 191 3.93 15.69 -8.14
CA PRO A 191 2.70 16.43 -7.87
C PRO A 191 1.51 15.86 -8.65
N LEU A 192 1.16 14.58 -8.40
CA LEU A 192 0.13 13.86 -9.16
C LEU A 192 -1.28 14.13 -8.65
N ASN A 193 -1.44 14.47 -7.37
CA ASN A 193 -2.72 14.82 -6.77
C ASN A 193 -2.99 16.33 -6.77
N ASP A 194 -2.00 17.13 -7.16
CA ASP A 194 -2.10 18.58 -7.15
C ASP A 194 -2.82 19.10 -8.40
N THR A 195 -3.45 20.26 -8.25
CA THR A 195 -4.09 20.98 -9.34
C THR A 195 -3.07 21.33 -10.44
N PRO A 196 -3.31 20.99 -11.71
CA PRO A 196 -2.41 21.35 -12.80
C PRO A 196 -2.24 22.87 -12.96
N PRO A 197 -1.06 23.36 -13.37
CA PRO A 197 -0.78 24.79 -13.57
C PRO A 197 -1.65 25.49 -14.64
N VAL A 198 -2.30 24.76 -15.55
CA VAL A 198 -3.05 25.33 -16.68
C VAL A 198 -4.43 24.70 -16.84
N GLY A 199 -5.46 25.56 -16.94
CA GLY A 199 -6.76 25.28 -17.58
C GLY A 199 -7.74 24.33 -16.90
N TYR A 200 -7.32 23.56 -15.88
CA TYR A 200 -8.16 22.57 -15.22
C TYR A 200 -8.44 22.95 -13.77
N THR A 201 -9.63 23.47 -13.51
CA THR A 201 -10.15 23.69 -12.16
C THR A 201 -10.70 22.37 -11.60
N GLY A 202 -9.88 21.69 -10.80
CA GLY A 202 -10.28 20.55 -9.97
C GLY A 202 -9.87 19.20 -10.53
N GLY A 203 -8.85 18.58 -9.91
CA GLY A 203 -8.50 17.18 -10.12
C GLY A 203 -7.00 16.91 -10.11
N GLY A 204 -6.64 15.68 -9.75
CA GLY A 204 -5.28 15.14 -9.96
C GLY A 204 -5.02 14.78 -11.43
N ARG A 205 -3.81 14.30 -11.70
CA ARG A 205 -3.34 13.98 -13.06
C ARG A 205 -3.67 12.55 -13.44
N PHE A 206 -3.84 12.29 -14.74
CA PHE A 206 -3.90 10.92 -15.26
C PHE A 206 -2.49 10.39 -15.58
N LEU A 207 -2.25 9.11 -15.28
CA LEU A 207 -1.03 8.42 -15.69
C LEU A 207 -1.14 7.96 -17.14
N ARG A 208 -0.04 8.09 -17.88
CA ARG A 208 0.11 7.64 -19.26
C ARG A 208 1.48 6.99 -19.43
N GLY A 209 1.57 6.00 -20.31
CA GLY A 209 2.86 5.42 -20.69
C GLY A 209 3.72 6.42 -21.48
N GLY A 210 5.04 6.31 -21.36
CA GLY A 210 5.99 7.11 -22.11
C GLY A 210 7.37 6.43 -22.17
N MET A 211 8.23 6.88 -23.09
CA MET A 211 9.60 6.35 -23.21
C MET A 211 10.53 6.82 -22.07
N GLY A 212 10.12 7.82 -21.30
CA GLY A 212 10.78 8.29 -20.09
C GLY A 212 9.75 8.61 -19.01
N SER A 213 10.09 8.34 -17.75
CA SER A 213 9.24 8.60 -16.58
C SER A 213 9.41 10.03 -16.05
N GLY A 214 8.41 10.53 -15.31
CA GLY A 214 8.51 11.80 -14.57
C GLY A 214 8.29 13.07 -15.39
N ASN A 215 8.12 12.95 -16.72
CA ASN A 215 7.81 14.11 -17.57
C ASN A 215 6.32 14.47 -17.45
N LEU A 216 6.04 15.72 -17.05
CA LEU A 216 4.70 16.27 -17.16
C LEU A 216 4.44 16.62 -18.63
N GLN A 217 3.37 16.08 -19.17
CA GLN A 217 2.91 16.38 -20.53
C GLN A 217 1.46 16.81 -20.47
N ASP A 218 1.12 17.88 -21.18
CA ASP A 218 -0.27 18.29 -21.31
C ASP A 218 -1.06 17.19 -22.05
N ALA A 219 -2.34 17.06 -21.71
CA ALA A 219 -3.25 16.25 -22.49
C ALA A 219 -3.33 16.88 -23.88
N THR A 220 -2.73 16.24 -24.88
CA THR A 220 -2.97 16.62 -26.26
C THR A 220 -4.43 16.30 -26.54
N PHE A 221 -5.25 17.35 -26.63
CA PHE A 221 -6.52 17.25 -27.31
C PHE A 221 -6.19 16.80 -28.74
N VAL A 222 -6.60 15.57 -29.11
CA VAL A 222 -6.54 15.13 -30.50
C VAL A 222 -7.66 15.89 -31.20
N TYR A 223 -7.32 17.00 -31.84
CA TYR A 223 -8.13 17.52 -32.92
C TYR A 223 -7.83 16.61 -34.11
N ASP A 224 -8.78 15.76 -34.50
CA ASP A 224 -8.72 14.99 -35.76
C ASP A 224 -9.05 15.90 -36.95
N GLY A 225 -8.44 17.08 -36.98
CA GLY A 225 -8.41 17.98 -38.13
C GLY A 225 -7.06 17.86 -38.79
N ASN A 226 -6.99 16.99 -39.78
CA ASN A 226 -5.94 16.81 -40.77
C ASN A 226 -4.89 17.95 -40.83
N SER A 227 -3.76 17.81 -40.16
CA SER A 227 -2.62 18.74 -40.26
C SER A 227 -1.73 18.38 -41.46
N GLY A 228 -2.28 18.58 -42.65
CA GLY A 228 -1.50 18.65 -43.89
C GLY A 228 -0.89 20.03 -44.07
N ALA A 229 0.36 20.19 -43.64
CA ALA A 229 1.36 21.14 -44.13
C ALA A 229 1.00 22.64 -44.28
N GLY A 230 1.55 23.44 -43.36
CA GLY A 230 2.36 24.60 -43.76
C GLY A 230 1.75 26.00 -43.63
N GLN A 231 2.66 26.95 -43.36
CA GLN A 231 2.54 28.41 -43.46
C GLN A 231 2.07 29.16 -42.21
N GLN A 232 3.07 29.65 -41.47
CA GLN A 232 2.97 30.77 -40.54
C GLN A 232 2.61 32.05 -41.31
N TYR A 233 1.67 32.87 -40.82
CA TYR A 233 1.70 34.32 -41.10
C TYR A 233 1.18 35.11 -39.89
N ARG A 234 2.08 35.91 -39.29
CA ARG A 234 1.70 37.10 -38.53
C ARG A 234 1.30 38.18 -39.55
N THR A 235 0.09 38.71 -39.44
CA THR A 235 -0.21 40.09 -39.85
C THR A 235 -1.20 40.75 -38.90
N SER A 236 -0.86 41.96 -38.50
CA SER A 236 -1.69 42.96 -37.83
C SER A 236 -2.83 43.47 -38.72
N HIS A 237 -3.96 43.80 -38.09
CA HIS A 237 -5.18 44.49 -38.56
C HIS A 237 -6.40 43.59 -38.85
N ALA A 238 -7.48 43.90 -38.12
CA ALA A 238 -8.90 43.71 -38.41
C ALA A 238 -9.38 42.37 -39.02
N ASN A 239 -10.01 41.58 -38.16
CA ASN A 239 -11.31 40.91 -38.34
C ASN A 239 -11.67 40.52 -39.79
N ASN A 240 -11.46 39.25 -40.13
CA ASN A 240 -12.40 38.38 -40.87
C ASN A 240 -11.69 37.06 -41.18
N TRP A 241 -12.00 36.01 -40.43
CA TRP A 241 -11.74 34.63 -40.88
C TRP A 241 -12.98 34.14 -41.60
N ALA A 242 -13.04 34.38 -42.91
CA ALA A 242 -13.97 33.65 -43.76
C ALA A 242 -13.38 32.27 -44.03
N PHE A 243 -13.95 31.24 -43.42
CA PHE A 243 -13.77 29.87 -43.90
C PHE A 243 -14.93 29.57 -44.83
N GLU A 244 -14.69 29.61 -46.14
CA GLU A 244 -15.59 28.99 -47.10
C GLU A 244 -15.41 27.48 -46.97
N HIS A 245 -16.34 26.83 -46.28
CA HIS A 245 -16.57 25.40 -46.41
C HIS A 245 -17.91 25.20 -47.11
N ASP A 246 -17.84 24.42 -48.19
CA ASP A 246 -18.93 24.00 -49.06
C ASP A 246 -20.27 23.82 -48.31
N GLY A 247 -21.18 24.78 -48.51
CA GLY A 247 -22.63 24.63 -48.29
C GLY A 247 -23.19 24.63 -46.86
N ILE A 248 -22.41 24.67 -45.78
CA ILE A 248 -22.96 24.60 -44.41
C ILE A 248 -22.68 25.89 -43.64
N ARG A 249 -23.74 26.68 -43.42
CA ARG A 249 -23.71 27.93 -42.66
C ARG A 249 -23.38 27.68 -41.19
N THR A 250 -22.21 28.11 -40.73
CA THR A 250 -21.91 28.30 -39.31
C THR A 250 -22.51 29.63 -38.83
N PHE A 251 -23.16 29.60 -37.66
CA PHE A 251 -23.80 30.76 -37.04
C PHE A 251 -22.78 31.53 -36.21
N ASP A 252 -22.29 32.67 -36.73
CA ASP A 252 -21.51 33.63 -35.95
C ASP A 252 -22.44 34.49 -35.10
N VAL A 253 -22.37 34.35 -33.77
CA VAL A 253 -22.97 35.33 -32.86
C VAL A 253 -22.01 36.51 -32.74
N ASN A 254 -22.11 37.45 -33.67
CA ASN A 254 -21.37 38.70 -33.63
C ASN A 254 -22.14 39.70 -32.74
N GLN A 255 -21.82 39.77 -31.44
CA GLN A 255 -22.36 40.82 -30.57
C GLN A 255 -21.54 42.11 -30.73
N ASN A 256 -21.80 42.86 -31.81
CA ASN A 256 -21.37 44.26 -31.89
C ASN A 256 -22.57 45.18 -31.64
N ASN A 257 -22.46 45.95 -30.56
CA ASN A 257 -23.39 47.01 -30.15
C ASN A 257 -23.79 47.95 -31.29
N GLY A 258 -25.10 48.07 -31.58
CA GLY A 258 -25.66 49.20 -32.32
C GLY A 258 -26.80 48.90 -33.31
N SER A 259 -28.02 48.71 -32.79
CA SER A 259 -29.33 48.96 -33.46
C SER A 259 -29.96 47.87 -34.36
N PRO A 260 -31.32 47.83 -34.47
CA PRO A 260 -32.10 46.58 -34.33
C PRO A 260 -32.72 46.06 -35.64
N ALA A 261 -32.56 44.77 -35.94
CA ALA A 261 -33.43 43.99 -36.83
C ALA A 261 -33.03 42.50 -36.72
N CYS A 262 -33.89 41.50 -36.70
CA CYS A 262 -35.34 41.38 -36.61
C CYS A 262 -35.55 39.99 -35.98
N TRP A 263 -36.56 39.85 -35.12
CA TRP A 263 -36.93 38.56 -34.55
C TRP A 263 -37.41 37.63 -35.67
N CYS A 264 -36.61 36.65 -36.07
CA CYS A 264 -37.13 35.40 -36.58
C CYS A 264 -37.11 34.39 -35.42
N ALA A 265 -38.30 33.87 -35.16
CA ALA A 265 -38.63 32.99 -34.07
C ALA A 265 -37.83 31.68 -34.10
N ASN A 266 -37.47 31.22 -32.91
CA ASN A 266 -37.42 29.83 -32.47
C ASN A 266 -37.00 28.79 -33.53
N THR A 267 -35.68 28.58 -33.65
CA THR A 267 -35.20 27.21 -33.57
C THR A 267 -34.42 27.11 -32.26
N PRO A 268 -34.74 26.17 -31.35
CA PRO A 268 -33.78 25.86 -30.33
C PRO A 268 -32.56 25.38 -31.10
N VAL A 269 -31.42 26.06 -30.92
CA VAL A 269 -30.15 25.36 -31.00
C VAL A 269 -30.32 24.19 -30.05
N GLU A 270 -30.69 23.01 -30.58
CA GLU A 270 -30.34 21.76 -29.95
C GLU A 270 -28.86 21.91 -29.73
N SER A 271 -28.55 22.21 -28.46
CA SER A 271 -27.21 22.34 -27.93
C SER A 271 -26.51 21.13 -28.49
N ALA A 272 -25.64 21.33 -29.49
CA ALA A 272 -25.00 20.23 -30.20
C ALA A 272 -24.45 19.36 -29.10
N ILE A 273 -25.09 18.20 -28.95
CA ILE A 273 -24.81 17.29 -27.86
C ILE A 273 -23.51 16.66 -28.31
N PHE A 274 -22.41 17.40 -28.14
CA PHE A 274 -21.15 16.82 -27.76
C PHE A 274 -21.43 16.18 -26.41
N ALA A 275 -22.13 15.04 -26.46
CA ALA A 275 -22.18 14.10 -25.38
C ALA A 275 -20.70 13.84 -25.12
N TYR A 276 -20.20 14.48 -24.06
CA TYR A 276 -18.87 14.29 -23.57
C TYR A 276 -18.68 12.78 -23.51
N VAL A 277 -17.93 12.19 -24.43
CA VAL A 277 -17.48 10.80 -24.32
C VAL A 277 -16.37 10.74 -23.28
N ARG A 278 -16.56 11.43 -22.15
CA ARG A 278 -15.80 11.19 -20.95
C ARG A 278 -16.55 10.05 -20.26
N PRO A 279 -15.93 8.87 -20.12
CA PRO A 279 -16.46 7.85 -19.24
C PRO A 279 -16.78 8.50 -17.89
N THR A 280 -17.89 8.11 -17.26
CA THR A 280 -18.12 8.40 -15.85
C THR A 280 -16.92 7.88 -15.07
N ASN A 281 -16.14 8.79 -14.48
CA ASN A 281 -14.92 8.45 -13.78
C ASN A 281 -15.12 8.54 -12.26
N MET A 282 -14.35 7.73 -11.54
CA MET A 282 -14.22 7.81 -10.09
C MET A 282 -12.83 8.39 -9.78
N SER A 283 -12.75 9.34 -8.85
CA SER A 283 -11.46 9.90 -8.42
C SER A 283 -10.85 9.07 -7.29
N VAL A 284 -9.53 8.95 -7.36
CA VAL A 284 -8.65 8.32 -6.36
C VAL A 284 -7.43 9.22 -6.17
N VAL A 285 -6.71 9.04 -5.06
CA VAL A 285 -5.41 9.68 -4.90
C VAL A 285 -4.31 8.74 -5.36
N TRP A 286 -3.27 9.29 -5.97
CA TRP A 286 -2.06 8.57 -6.33
C TRP A 286 -1.13 8.50 -5.12
N ILE A 287 -0.65 7.30 -4.85
CA ILE A 287 0.39 7.04 -3.85
C ILE A 287 1.58 6.37 -4.54
N MET A 288 2.79 6.59 -4.01
CA MET A 288 4.02 6.02 -4.54
C MET A 288 4.73 5.22 -3.45
N ARG A 289 5.24 4.05 -3.83
CA ARG A 289 6.09 3.27 -2.95
C ARG A 289 7.47 3.90 -2.85
N VAL A 290 7.91 4.16 -1.64
CA VAL A 290 9.22 4.75 -1.33
C VAL A 290 10.13 3.80 -0.55
N LYS A 291 9.61 2.75 0.11
CA LYS A 291 10.42 1.80 0.89
C LYS A 291 9.93 0.37 0.74
#